data_AF-A0A0F9KYD4-F1
#
_entry.id   AF-A0A0F9KYD4-F1
#
_cell.length_a   1.000
_cell.length_b   1.000
_cell.length_c   1.000
_cell.angle_alpha   90.00
_cell.angle_beta   90.00
_cell.angle_gamma   90.00
#
_symmetry.space_group_name_H-M   'P 1'
#
loop_
_entity.id
_entity.type
_entity.pdbx_description
1 polymer ?
#
loop_
_entity_poly.entity_id
_entity_poly.type
_entity_poly.pdbx_seq_one_letter_code
_entity_poly.pdbx_strand_id
1 'polypeptide(L)'
;MAEKSKCYWTKDSYCGVEINQNDNEIFIIGSCDSTRREYIDVIIDIAKNEFEMAAVFAEDLSQHNGYKAFCSNICSPIISSALVIVDLSAPNINISCSSCNQETEALQQSVNVYWEYGYACGLAKRILLLIDETQINKLPFDVADTQVETYNLTNLRGKLIDLINVKLSEPIPPNRYHFLPPPLPSTPIGPNDHRIQPLIELVKYKAVDYYREIKPEKKKEIFKLIEVLCIFKPIFQKYLGGGGIIQIMNDYFGISQEDLKSHLKSDDTIVDIPRKSILIIAGDFCLKVQKFKLEHPELEQILIRNVHGEFDTEIRSHKIFPQNMSFDREFLPALAELRKCGFIRGELYQDQNCDTKFIIPSQVYFKRFIELYSLDYYFQQHFTLS
;
A
#
# COMPACT_ATOMS: atom_id res chain seq x y z
N MET A 1 18.89 -3.97 -8.71
CA MET A 1 18.15 -5.19 -9.08
C MET A 1 16.80 -5.11 -8.40
N ALA A 2 15.71 -4.90 -9.16
CA ALA A 2 14.37 -4.79 -8.60
C ALA A 2 13.98 -6.09 -7.88
N GLU A 3 13.50 -5.98 -6.64
CA GLU A 3 13.01 -7.12 -5.86
C GLU A 3 11.81 -7.75 -6.56
N LYS A 4 11.93 -9.02 -6.95
CA LYS A 4 10.84 -9.75 -7.62
C LYS A 4 9.74 -10.08 -6.62
N SER A 5 8.60 -9.40 -6.72
CA SER A 5 7.38 -9.77 -5.98
C SER A 5 6.73 -11.02 -6.62
N LYS A 6 6.23 -11.94 -5.80
CA LYS A 6 5.54 -13.16 -6.28
C LYS A 6 4.19 -12.76 -6.89
N CYS A 7 3.82 -13.35 -8.03
CA CYS A 7 2.51 -13.15 -8.65
C CYS A 7 1.40 -13.53 -7.64
N TYR A 8 0.41 -12.67 -7.45
CA TYR A 8 -0.71 -12.93 -6.51
C TYR A 8 -1.47 -14.23 -6.87
N TRP A 9 -1.51 -14.57 -8.15
CA TRP A 9 -2.29 -15.69 -8.69
C TRP A 9 -1.54 -17.03 -8.71
N THR A 10 -0.22 -17.04 -8.57
CA THR A 10 0.56 -18.27 -8.55
C THR A 10 1.88 -18.09 -7.82
N LYS A 11 2.18 -19.06 -6.94
CA LYS A 11 3.43 -19.15 -6.17
C LYS A 11 4.65 -19.40 -7.05
N ASP A 12 4.45 -19.80 -8.31
CA ASP A 12 5.48 -20.28 -9.23
C ASP A 12 5.87 -19.26 -10.31
N SER A 13 5.34 -18.04 -10.23
CA SER A 13 5.73 -16.96 -11.14
C SER A 13 5.87 -15.62 -10.41
N TYR A 14 6.62 -14.71 -11.04
CA TYR A 14 6.96 -13.40 -10.50
C TYR A 14 6.39 -12.34 -11.44
N CYS A 15 5.57 -11.42 -10.92
CA CYS A 15 5.21 -10.19 -11.61
C CYS A 15 6.18 -9.09 -11.15
N GLY A 16 7.47 -9.32 -11.38
CA GLY A 16 8.55 -8.48 -10.88
C GLY A 16 8.89 -7.34 -11.82
N VAL A 17 7.91 -6.50 -12.18
CA VAL A 17 8.12 -5.37 -13.08
C VAL A 17 7.59 -4.10 -12.42
N GLU A 18 8.37 -3.02 -12.43
CA GLU A 18 7.87 -1.71 -12.02
C GLU A 18 6.78 -1.26 -12.99
N ILE A 19 5.73 -0.57 -12.50
CA ILE A 19 4.68 -0.05 -13.38
C ILE A 19 5.31 0.97 -14.33
N ASN A 20 5.02 0.85 -15.63
CA ASN A 20 5.61 1.67 -16.70
C ASN A 20 7.13 1.50 -16.82
N GLN A 21 7.70 0.36 -16.43
CA GLN A 21 9.14 0.13 -16.60
C GLN A 21 9.58 0.22 -18.08
N ASN A 22 8.68 -0.02 -19.02
CA ASN A 22 8.94 0.10 -20.45
C ASN A 22 8.21 1.31 -21.04
N ASP A 23 8.88 2.46 -21.01
CA ASP A 23 8.37 3.73 -21.54
C ASP A 23 8.07 3.70 -23.05
N ASN A 24 8.61 2.71 -23.77
CA ASN A 24 8.48 2.54 -25.21
C ASN A 24 7.56 1.38 -25.59
N GLU A 25 6.63 0.97 -24.72
CA GLU A 25 5.74 -0.16 -24.96
C GLU A 25 4.27 0.21 -24.74
N ILE A 26 3.41 -0.24 -25.66
CA ILE A 26 1.96 -0.18 -25.56
C ILE A 26 1.43 -1.60 -25.43
N PHE A 27 0.57 -1.83 -24.44
CA PHE A 27 -0.16 -3.08 -24.31
C PHE A 27 -1.57 -2.91 -24.86
N ILE A 28 -2.01 -3.85 -25.70
CA ILE A 28 -3.30 -3.83 -26.36
C ILE A 28 -4.18 -4.92 -25.74
N ILE A 29 -5.34 -4.51 -25.25
CA ILE A 29 -6.42 -5.39 -24.77
C ILE A 29 -7.53 -5.34 -25.82
N GLY A 30 -7.95 -6.50 -26.32
CA GLY A 30 -9.00 -6.57 -27.34
C GLY A 30 -9.46 -8.01 -27.57
N SER A 31 -10.54 -8.17 -28.33
CA SER A 31 -11.03 -9.50 -28.69
C SER A 31 -10.03 -10.25 -29.57
N CYS A 32 -9.73 -11.50 -29.22
CA CYS A 32 -8.95 -12.44 -30.06
C CYS A 32 -9.79 -13.05 -31.20
N ASP A 33 -11.03 -12.57 -31.41
CA ASP A 33 -11.83 -13.03 -32.54
C ASP A 33 -11.22 -12.53 -33.85
N SER A 34 -11.11 -13.43 -34.83
CA SER A 34 -10.51 -13.13 -36.15
C SER A 34 -11.15 -11.93 -36.86
N THR A 35 -12.45 -11.67 -36.65
CA THR A 35 -13.17 -10.52 -37.25
C THR A 35 -12.73 -9.17 -36.70
N ARG A 36 -12.02 -9.17 -35.56
CA ARG A 36 -11.50 -7.97 -34.90
C ARG A 36 -10.02 -7.73 -35.19
N ARG A 37 -9.33 -8.68 -35.83
CA ARG A 37 -7.87 -8.64 -36.04
C ARG A 37 -7.40 -7.42 -36.83
N GLU A 38 -8.12 -7.03 -37.88
CA GLU A 38 -7.76 -5.87 -38.71
C GLU A 38 -7.65 -4.59 -37.87
N TYR A 39 -8.57 -4.38 -36.93
CA TYR A 39 -8.55 -3.22 -36.02
C TYR A 39 -7.33 -3.26 -35.08
N ILE A 40 -7.00 -4.44 -34.56
CA ILE A 40 -5.81 -4.63 -33.71
C ILE A 40 -4.53 -4.37 -34.51
N ASP A 41 -4.44 -4.85 -35.75
CA ASP A 41 -3.28 -4.64 -36.61
C ASP A 41 -3.09 -3.15 -36.96
N VAL A 42 -4.18 -2.40 -37.13
CA VAL A 42 -4.12 -0.92 -37.29
C VAL A 42 -3.54 -0.27 -36.02
N ILE A 43 -3.96 -0.69 -34.83
CA ILE A 43 -3.41 -0.18 -33.56
C ILE A 43 -1.92 -0.50 -33.45
N ILE A 44 -1.51 -1.73 -33.78
CA ILE A 44 -0.11 -2.17 -33.79
C ILE A 44 0.73 -1.35 -34.77
N ASP A 45 0.22 -1.11 -35.98
CA ASP A 45 0.89 -0.34 -37.02
C ASP A 45 1.14 1.11 -36.56
N ILE A 46 0.13 1.75 -35.96
CA ILE A 46 0.24 3.12 -35.43
C ILE A 46 1.29 3.18 -34.33
N ALA A 47 1.23 2.28 -33.35
CA ALA A 47 2.19 2.23 -32.24
C ALA A 47 3.64 2.10 -32.74
N LYS A 48 3.87 1.25 -33.74
CA LYS A 48 5.21 1.00 -34.29
C LYS A 48 5.71 2.12 -35.19
N ASN A 49 4.88 2.61 -36.10
CA ASN A 49 5.33 3.48 -37.19
C ASN A 49 5.20 4.96 -36.87
N GLU A 50 4.22 5.35 -36.05
CA GLU A 50 3.98 6.76 -35.70
C GLU A 50 4.62 7.15 -34.36
N PHE A 51 4.82 6.18 -33.47
CA PHE A 51 5.35 6.42 -32.11
C PHE A 51 6.66 5.67 -31.79
N GLU A 52 7.15 4.82 -32.70
CA GLU A 52 8.36 3.99 -32.49
C GLU A 52 8.28 3.11 -31.21
N MET A 53 7.06 2.70 -30.82
CA MET A 53 6.82 1.89 -29.63
C MET A 53 6.60 0.43 -29.98
N ALA A 54 7.04 -0.46 -29.09
CA ALA A 54 6.66 -1.87 -29.12
C ALA A 54 5.16 -2.00 -28.83
N ALA A 55 4.45 -2.77 -29.64
CA ALA A 55 3.04 -3.08 -29.43
C ALA A 55 2.90 -4.56 -29.05
N VAL A 56 2.28 -4.82 -27.90
CA VAL A 56 2.09 -6.17 -27.36
C VAL A 56 0.61 -6.47 -27.29
N PHE A 57 0.20 -7.55 -27.97
CA PHE A 57 -1.16 -8.08 -27.92
C PHE A 57 -1.11 -9.51 -27.37
N ALA A 58 -1.99 -9.84 -26.43
CA ALA A 58 -1.93 -11.08 -25.66
C ALA A 58 -1.98 -12.35 -26.53
N GLU A 59 -2.74 -12.33 -27.63
CA GLU A 59 -2.84 -13.47 -28.56
C GLU A 59 -1.50 -13.77 -29.26
N ASP A 60 -0.70 -12.73 -29.55
CA ASP A 60 0.59 -12.87 -30.23
C ASP A 60 1.66 -13.52 -29.33
N LEU A 61 1.41 -13.59 -28.02
CA LEU A 61 2.28 -14.20 -27.01
C LEU A 61 1.92 -15.67 -26.69
N SER A 62 0.92 -16.25 -27.37
CA SER A 62 0.25 -17.52 -27.07
C SER A 62 1.08 -18.81 -27.23
N GLN A 63 2.41 -18.74 -27.24
CA GLN A 63 3.26 -19.94 -27.32
C GLN A 63 3.15 -20.86 -26.08
N HIS A 64 2.49 -20.42 -25.00
CA HIS A 64 2.38 -21.15 -23.74
C HIS A 64 0.97 -21.10 -23.15
N ASN A 65 0.48 -22.24 -22.61
CA ASN A 65 -0.80 -22.36 -21.92
C ASN A 65 -0.64 -22.42 -20.39
N GLY A 66 -1.64 -21.90 -19.65
CA GLY A 66 -1.76 -22.03 -18.19
C GLY A 66 -1.41 -20.78 -17.37
N TYR A 67 -1.48 -20.88 -16.03
CA TYR A 67 -1.32 -19.74 -15.11
C TYR A 67 0.01 -18.99 -15.22
N LYS A 68 1.10 -19.68 -15.57
CA LYS A 68 2.40 -19.03 -15.79
C LYS A 68 2.37 -18.11 -17.02
N ALA A 69 1.75 -18.57 -18.10
CA ALA A 69 1.57 -17.77 -19.31
C ALA A 69 0.69 -16.55 -19.04
N PHE A 70 -0.32 -16.67 -18.18
CA PHE A 70 -1.13 -15.53 -17.77
C PHE A 70 -0.32 -14.43 -17.03
N CYS A 71 0.47 -14.80 -16.00
CA CYS A 71 1.28 -13.79 -15.30
C CYS A 71 2.38 -13.20 -16.22
N SER A 72 2.98 -13.99 -17.13
CA SER A 72 4.07 -13.52 -18.01
C SER A 72 3.61 -12.77 -19.24
N ASN A 73 2.45 -13.12 -19.81
CA ASN A 73 2.01 -12.61 -21.12
C ASN A 73 0.87 -11.60 -21.01
N ILE A 74 0.19 -11.52 -19.86
CA ILE A 74 -0.92 -10.58 -19.66
C ILE A 74 -0.63 -9.64 -18.50
N CYS A 75 -0.48 -10.16 -17.27
CA CYS A 75 -0.28 -9.28 -16.12
C CYS A 75 1.02 -8.45 -16.21
N SER A 76 2.15 -9.09 -16.51
CA SER A 76 3.45 -8.40 -16.54
C SER A 76 3.52 -7.34 -17.66
N PRO A 77 3.05 -7.62 -18.90
CA PRO A 77 2.97 -6.60 -19.95
C PRO A 77 2.03 -5.44 -19.65
N ILE A 78 0.86 -5.68 -19.02
CA ILE A 78 -0.03 -4.60 -18.57
C ILE A 78 0.68 -3.73 -17.53
N ILE A 79 1.44 -4.34 -16.60
CA ILE A 79 2.21 -3.60 -15.60
C ILE A 79 3.30 -2.77 -16.28
N SER A 80 4.09 -3.35 -17.19
CA SER A 80 5.29 -2.75 -17.75
C SER A 80 5.05 -1.65 -18.77
N SER A 81 3.97 -1.73 -19.55
CA SER A 81 3.73 -0.82 -20.68
C SER A 81 3.55 0.64 -20.26
N ALA A 82 3.88 1.61 -21.11
CA ALA A 82 3.64 3.03 -20.84
C ALA A 82 2.15 3.42 -21.00
N LEU A 83 1.44 2.72 -21.89
CA LEU A 83 0.04 2.94 -22.25
C LEU A 83 -0.67 1.60 -22.44
N VAL A 84 -1.93 1.55 -22.02
CA VAL A 84 -2.83 0.43 -22.29
C VAL A 84 -3.94 0.92 -23.22
N ILE A 85 -4.07 0.31 -24.40
CA ILE A 85 -5.17 0.58 -25.32
C ILE A 85 -6.15 -0.57 -25.21
N VAL A 86 -7.43 -0.26 -24.98
CA VAL A 86 -8.48 -1.25 -24.76
C VAL A 86 -9.55 -1.09 -25.83
N ASP A 87 -9.70 -2.08 -26.71
CA ASP A 87 -10.84 -2.17 -27.64
C ASP A 87 -11.94 -3.04 -27.01
N LEU A 88 -13.02 -2.40 -26.59
CA LEU A 88 -14.20 -3.07 -26.00
C LEU A 88 -15.14 -3.68 -27.05
N SER A 89 -14.84 -3.48 -28.33
CA SER A 89 -15.68 -4.00 -29.42
C SER A 89 -15.64 -5.51 -29.47
N ALA A 90 -16.78 -6.12 -29.75
CA ALA A 90 -16.95 -7.56 -29.81
C ALA A 90 -17.48 -8.01 -31.18
N PRO A 91 -17.27 -9.27 -31.58
CA PRO A 91 -17.94 -9.83 -32.74
C PRO A 91 -19.45 -9.91 -32.49
N ASN A 92 -20.23 -9.69 -33.55
CA ASN A 92 -21.66 -9.95 -33.55
C ASN A 92 -21.89 -11.46 -33.67
N ILE A 93 -22.78 -11.99 -32.85
CA ILE A 93 -23.24 -13.38 -32.90
C ILE A 93 -24.75 -13.42 -33.06
N ASN A 94 -25.25 -14.38 -33.85
CA ASN A 94 -26.68 -14.63 -33.94
C ASN A 94 -27.06 -15.68 -32.91
N ILE A 95 -27.93 -15.31 -31.97
CA ILE A 95 -28.49 -16.22 -30.98
C ILE A 95 -29.86 -16.67 -31.49
N SER A 96 -30.00 -17.96 -31.80
CA SER A 96 -31.27 -18.56 -32.19
C SER A 96 -32.07 -19.00 -30.95
N CYS A 97 -33.29 -18.49 -30.79
CA CYS A 97 -34.19 -18.96 -29.73
C CYS A 97 -34.78 -20.32 -30.11
N SER A 98 -34.48 -21.36 -29.33
CA SER A 98 -34.99 -22.72 -29.56
C SER A 98 -36.52 -22.84 -29.50
N SER A 99 -37.20 -21.86 -28.91
CA SER A 99 -38.65 -21.89 -28.70
C SER A 99 -39.45 -21.16 -29.79
N CYS A 100 -38.86 -20.17 -30.47
CA CYS A 100 -39.55 -19.39 -31.49
C CYS A 100 -38.82 -19.28 -32.84
N ASN A 101 -37.65 -19.91 -33.00
CA ASN A 101 -36.78 -19.84 -34.18
C ASN A 101 -36.45 -18.40 -34.62
N GLN A 102 -36.57 -17.43 -33.73
CA GLN A 102 -36.12 -16.07 -33.98
C GLN A 102 -34.61 -15.99 -33.76
N GLU A 103 -33.91 -15.37 -34.70
CA GLU A 103 -32.51 -14.99 -34.56
C GLU A 103 -32.42 -13.57 -34.00
N THR A 104 -31.64 -13.40 -32.94
CA THR A 104 -31.33 -12.09 -32.37
C THR A 104 -29.84 -11.87 -32.46
N GLU A 105 -29.44 -10.77 -33.08
CA GLU A 105 -28.04 -10.36 -33.11
C GLU A 105 -27.62 -9.83 -31.72
N ALA A 106 -26.58 -10.40 -31.16
CA ALA A 106 -26.00 -10.04 -29.87
C ALA A 106 -24.49 -9.81 -30.00
N LEU A 107 -23.90 -9.07 -29.06
CA LEU A 107 -22.44 -8.95 -28.97
C LEU A 107 -21.87 -10.05 -28.09
N GLN A 108 -20.85 -10.75 -28.59
CA GLN A 108 -20.11 -11.72 -27.80
C GLN A 108 -18.97 -11.04 -27.03
N GLN A 109 -19.33 -10.36 -25.94
CA GLN A 109 -18.38 -9.67 -25.08
C GLN A 109 -17.37 -10.66 -24.46
N SER A 110 -16.07 -10.35 -24.55
CA SER A 110 -15.01 -11.19 -24.00
C SER A 110 -14.78 -10.90 -22.52
N VAL A 111 -15.06 -11.87 -21.64
CA VAL A 111 -14.81 -11.75 -20.19
C VAL A 111 -13.36 -11.37 -19.89
N ASN A 112 -12.41 -11.88 -20.68
CA ASN A 112 -10.98 -11.59 -20.51
C ASN A 112 -10.67 -10.11 -20.79
N VAL A 113 -11.27 -9.51 -21.83
CA VAL A 113 -11.09 -8.08 -22.15
C VAL A 113 -11.53 -7.20 -20.98
N TYR A 114 -12.71 -7.46 -20.41
CA TYR A 114 -13.19 -6.69 -19.26
C TYR A 114 -12.38 -6.94 -17.99
N TRP A 115 -11.89 -8.17 -17.79
CA TRP A 115 -11.01 -8.48 -16.67
C TRP A 115 -9.69 -7.73 -16.78
N GLU A 116 -9.05 -7.76 -17.95
CA GLU A 116 -7.77 -7.09 -18.21
C GLU A 116 -7.93 -5.57 -18.12
N TYR A 117 -9.04 -5.03 -18.63
CA TYR A 117 -9.42 -3.62 -18.45
C TYR A 117 -9.56 -3.28 -16.97
N GLY A 118 -10.33 -4.05 -16.20
CA GLY A 118 -10.48 -3.87 -14.76
C GLY A 118 -9.15 -3.95 -14.02
N TYR A 119 -8.26 -4.85 -14.44
CA TYR A 119 -6.91 -4.97 -13.90
C TYR A 119 -6.05 -3.72 -14.20
N ALA A 120 -6.06 -3.22 -15.44
CA ALA A 120 -5.39 -1.99 -15.82
C ALA A 120 -5.93 -0.77 -15.05
N CYS A 121 -7.26 -0.70 -14.84
CA CYS A 121 -7.91 0.30 -14.01
C CYS A 121 -7.45 0.23 -12.56
N GLY A 122 -7.39 -0.98 -11.98
CA GLY A 122 -6.89 -1.21 -10.62
C GLY A 122 -5.42 -0.83 -10.46
N LEU A 123 -4.62 -0.93 -11.53
CA LEU A 123 -3.23 -0.46 -11.60
C LEU A 123 -3.11 1.05 -11.91
N ALA A 124 -4.23 1.74 -12.11
CA ALA A 124 -4.29 3.16 -12.48
C ALA A 124 -3.43 3.51 -13.72
N LYS A 125 -3.37 2.58 -14.68
CA LYS A 125 -2.63 2.75 -15.93
C LYS A 125 -3.15 3.96 -16.71
N ARG A 126 -2.30 4.50 -17.60
CA ARG A 126 -2.82 5.34 -18.70
C ARG A 126 -3.60 4.39 -19.60
N ILE A 127 -4.91 4.60 -19.67
CA ILE A 127 -5.82 3.79 -20.47
C ILE A 127 -6.44 4.66 -21.55
N LEU A 128 -6.46 4.14 -22.76
CA LEU A 128 -7.20 4.67 -23.88
C LEU A 128 -8.26 3.63 -24.21
N LEU A 129 -9.51 3.96 -23.91
CA LEU A 129 -10.65 3.06 -24.00
C LEU A 129 -11.41 3.35 -25.29
N LEU A 130 -11.54 2.35 -26.15
CA LEU A 130 -12.10 2.46 -27.48
C LEU A 130 -13.31 1.54 -27.64
N ILE A 131 -14.26 1.97 -28.47
CA ILE A 131 -15.30 1.09 -28.99
C ILE A 131 -15.72 1.49 -30.40
N ASP A 132 -16.11 0.50 -31.20
CA ASP A 132 -16.79 0.70 -32.46
C ASP A 132 -18.06 1.52 -32.25
N GLU A 133 -18.22 2.61 -33.00
CA GLU A 133 -19.34 3.55 -32.88
C GLU A 133 -20.70 2.88 -33.07
N THR A 134 -20.76 1.76 -33.81
CA THR A 134 -21.98 0.97 -34.00
C THR A 134 -22.38 0.18 -32.74
N GLN A 135 -21.47 0.00 -31.79
CA GLN A 135 -21.63 -0.83 -30.60
C GLN A 135 -21.76 -0.02 -29.30
N ILE A 136 -21.62 1.31 -29.33
CA ILE A 136 -21.62 2.16 -28.12
C ILE A 136 -22.84 1.94 -27.21
N ASN A 137 -24.03 1.78 -27.80
CA ASN A 137 -25.29 1.56 -27.07
C ASN A 137 -25.44 0.14 -26.51
N LYS A 138 -24.47 -0.73 -26.76
CA LYS A 138 -24.45 -2.14 -26.31
C LYS A 138 -23.38 -2.37 -25.23
N LEU A 139 -22.79 -1.31 -24.68
CA LEU A 139 -21.85 -1.38 -23.56
C LEU A 139 -22.55 -1.83 -22.26
N PRO A 140 -21.90 -2.64 -21.42
CA PRO A 140 -22.36 -2.92 -20.06
C PRO A 140 -22.44 -1.62 -19.22
N PHE A 141 -23.43 -1.54 -18.33
CA PHE A 141 -23.68 -0.33 -17.53
C PHE A 141 -22.47 0.11 -16.69
N ASP A 142 -21.70 -0.86 -16.16
CA ASP A 142 -20.49 -0.62 -15.36
C ASP A 142 -19.34 0.07 -16.12
N VAL A 143 -19.45 0.16 -17.46
CA VAL A 143 -18.45 0.80 -18.33
C VAL A 143 -19.03 1.99 -19.08
N ALA A 144 -20.35 2.10 -19.18
CA ALA A 144 -21.04 3.17 -19.91
C ALA A 144 -20.78 4.58 -19.35
N ASP A 145 -20.49 4.71 -18.05
CA ASP A 145 -20.19 5.99 -17.39
C ASP A 145 -18.71 6.42 -17.54
N THR A 146 -17.90 5.68 -18.29
CA THR A 146 -16.48 6.00 -18.53
C THR A 146 -16.28 6.78 -19.83
N GLN A 147 -15.22 7.60 -19.91
CA GLN A 147 -14.85 8.28 -21.15
C GLN A 147 -14.32 7.26 -22.17
N VAL A 148 -15.24 6.64 -22.91
CA VAL A 148 -14.94 5.75 -24.04
C VAL A 148 -14.91 6.58 -25.32
N GLU A 149 -13.87 6.40 -26.11
CA GLU A 149 -13.73 7.03 -27.42
C GLU A 149 -14.32 6.12 -28.51
N THR A 150 -15.24 6.66 -29.31
CA THR A 150 -15.85 5.91 -30.41
C THR A 150 -15.02 6.01 -31.68
N TYR A 151 -15.00 4.94 -32.48
CA TYR A 151 -14.32 4.93 -33.77
C TYR A 151 -15.05 4.09 -34.81
N ASN A 152 -14.62 4.24 -36.06
CA ASN A 152 -14.84 3.26 -37.13
C ASN A 152 -13.53 3.04 -37.88
N LEU A 153 -13.45 2.03 -38.74
CA LEU A 153 -12.20 1.66 -39.41
C LEU A 153 -11.60 2.84 -40.22
N THR A 154 -12.44 3.68 -40.82
CA THR A 154 -11.96 4.82 -41.64
C THR A 154 -11.32 5.94 -40.84
N ASN A 155 -11.73 6.16 -39.59
CA ASN A 155 -11.22 7.25 -38.75
C ASN A 155 -10.29 6.80 -37.62
N LEU A 156 -10.22 5.48 -37.34
CA LEU A 156 -9.45 4.91 -36.23
C LEU A 156 -8.01 5.43 -36.23
N ARG A 157 -7.34 5.44 -37.39
CA ARG A 157 -5.94 5.87 -37.48
C ARG A 157 -5.73 7.31 -37.00
N GLY A 158 -6.45 8.26 -37.59
CA GLY A 158 -6.30 9.67 -37.24
C GLY A 158 -6.66 9.95 -35.78
N LYS A 159 -7.78 9.39 -35.31
CA LYS A 159 -8.21 9.54 -33.91
C LYS A 159 -7.18 8.97 -32.93
N LEU A 160 -6.65 7.79 -33.21
CA LEU A 160 -5.76 7.11 -32.28
C LEU A 160 -4.42 7.84 -32.13
N ILE A 161 -3.89 8.40 -33.22
CA ILE A 161 -2.66 9.22 -33.18
C ILE A 161 -2.85 10.41 -32.21
N ASP A 162 -3.95 11.14 -32.35
CA ASP A 162 -4.23 12.30 -31.48
C ASP A 162 -4.40 11.87 -30.02
N LEU A 163 -5.16 10.81 -29.78
CA LEU A 163 -5.44 10.30 -28.44
C LEU A 163 -4.19 9.74 -27.74
N ILE A 164 -3.33 9.00 -28.46
CA ILE A 164 -2.06 8.49 -27.91
C ILE A 164 -1.16 9.67 -27.53
N ASN A 165 -1.02 10.67 -28.40
CA ASN A 165 -0.22 11.88 -28.10
C ASN A 165 -0.70 12.57 -26.81
N VAL A 166 -2.01 12.79 -26.69
CA VAL A 166 -2.61 13.35 -25.47
C VAL A 166 -2.28 12.49 -24.26
N LYS A 167 -2.54 11.18 -24.32
CA LYS A 167 -2.34 10.27 -23.18
C LYS A 167 -0.89 10.13 -22.73
N LEU A 168 0.07 10.11 -23.67
CA LEU A 168 1.50 10.05 -23.34
C LEU A 168 2.01 11.36 -22.73
N SER A 169 1.42 12.50 -23.12
CA SER A 169 1.74 13.82 -22.58
C SER A 169 1.15 14.09 -21.18
N GLU A 170 0.10 13.36 -20.77
CA GLU A 170 -0.49 13.50 -19.45
C GLU A 170 0.56 13.19 -18.38
N PRO A 171 0.85 14.08 -17.40
CA PRO A 171 1.79 13.77 -16.35
C PRO A 171 1.33 12.52 -15.61
N ILE A 172 2.24 11.57 -15.38
CA ILE A 172 1.97 10.40 -14.53
C ILE A 172 1.65 10.95 -13.15
N PRO A 173 0.40 10.84 -12.65
CA PRO A 173 0.07 11.55 -11.43
C PRO A 173 0.86 10.95 -10.27
N PRO A 174 1.54 11.79 -9.46
CA PRO A 174 2.38 11.33 -8.37
C PRO A 174 1.61 10.51 -7.32
N ASN A 175 0.27 10.65 -7.30
CA ASN A 175 -0.65 10.06 -6.33
C ASN A 175 -1.46 8.86 -6.86
N ARG A 176 -1.13 8.27 -8.03
CA ARG A 176 -1.88 7.11 -8.56
C ARG A 176 -1.59 5.78 -7.84
N TYR A 177 -0.60 5.74 -6.96
CA TYR A 177 -0.21 4.57 -6.14
C TYR A 177 -1.15 4.25 -4.96
N HIS A 178 -2.46 4.51 -5.05
CA HIS A 178 -3.39 4.29 -3.94
C HIS A 178 -4.25 3.02 -4.02
N PHE A 179 -4.12 2.20 -5.08
CA PHE A 179 -4.79 0.89 -5.15
C PHE A 179 -3.91 -0.28 -4.76
N LEU A 180 -2.58 -0.12 -4.89
CA LEU A 180 -1.64 -0.96 -4.18
C LEU A 180 -1.06 -0.13 -3.06
N PRO A 181 -1.13 -0.61 -1.81
CA PRO A 181 -0.43 0.07 -0.75
C PRO A 181 1.06 0.22 -1.11
N PRO A 182 1.71 1.35 -0.73
CA PRO A 182 3.14 1.49 -0.96
C PRO A 182 3.85 0.24 -0.41
N PRO A 183 4.84 -0.30 -1.13
CA PRO A 183 5.62 -1.40 -0.59
C PRO A 183 6.13 -0.94 0.77
N LEU A 184 5.74 -1.68 1.81
CA LEU A 184 6.30 -1.48 3.13
C LEU A 184 7.83 -1.54 2.95
N PRO A 185 8.60 -0.58 3.48
CA PRO A 185 10.04 -0.57 3.34
C PRO A 185 10.56 -1.95 3.70
N SER A 186 11.34 -2.50 2.76
CA SER A 186 11.85 -3.86 2.75
C SER A 186 12.87 -4.12 3.86
N THR A 187 13.09 -3.18 4.79
CA THR A 187 13.97 -3.38 5.92
C THR A 187 13.53 -4.61 6.71
N PRO A 188 14.35 -5.68 6.72
CA PRO A 188 14.17 -6.77 7.65
C PRO A 188 14.23 -6.18 9.06
N ILE A 189 13.45 -6.76 9.98
CA ILE A 189 13.64 -6.56 11.42
C ILE A 189 15.13 -6.82 11.69
N GLY A 190 15.86 -5.76 12.02
CA GLY A 190 17.32 -5.77 12.01
C GLY A 190 17.86 -4.53 12.72
N PRO A 191 19.19 -4.33 12.75
CA PRO A 191 19.82 -3.29 13.58
C PRO A 191 19.44 -1.84 13.24
N ASN A 192 18.75 -1.61 12.11
CA ASN A 192 18.24 -0.32 11.65
C ASN A 192 16.71 -0.18 11.85
N ASP A 193 16.09 -1.06 12.64
CA ASP A 193 14.67 -1.01 12.92
C ASP A 193 14.33 0.28 13.69
N HIS A 194 13.39 1.04 13.15
CA HIS A 194 12.99 2.35 13.65
C HIS A 194 12.37 2.30 15.07
N ARG A 195 12.03 1.10 15.57
CA ARG A 195 11.55 0.87 16.94
C ARG A 195 12.69 0.78 17.96
N ILE A 196 13.92 0.47 17.54
CA ILE A 196 15.07 0.27 18.44
C ILE A 196 15.36 1.54 19.24
N GLN A 197 15.46 2.69 18.56
CA GLN A 197 15.85 3.93 19.21
C GLN A 197 14.82 4.41 20.26
N PRO A 198 13.50 4.44 19.96
CA PRO A 198 12.47 4.72 20.95
C PRO A 198 12.50 3.75 22.15
N LEU A 199 12.79 2.47 21.93
CA LEU A 199 12.91 1.49 23.01
C LEU A 199 14.15 1.73 23.88
N ILE A 200 15.29 2.07 23.29
CA ILE A 200 16.50 2.47 24.03
C ILE A 200 16.20 3.70 24.90
N GLU A 201 15.57 4.72 24.32
CA GLU A 201 15.17 5.93 25.04
C GLU A 201 14.17 5.65 26.17
N LEU A 202 13.25 4.71 25.97
CA LEU A 202 12.32 4.28 27.02
C LEU A 202 13.04 3.54 28.15
N VAL A 203 14.00 2.65 27.83
CA VAL A 203 14.88 2.00 28.82
C VAL A 203 15.61 3.06 29.63
N LYS A 204 16.13 4.09 28.95
CA LYS A 204 16.81 5.21 29.61
C LYS A 204 15.90 5.91 30.61
N TYR A 205 14.75 6.38 30.14
CA TYR A 205 13.77 7.06 30.97
C TYR A 205 13.37 6.23 32.19
N LYS A 206 13.01 4.95 31.98
CA LYS A 206 12.58 4.05 33.06
C LYS A 206 13.69 3.75 34.05
N ALA A 207 14.94 3.68 33.61
CA ALA A 207 16.07 3.44 34.51
C ALA A 207 16.36 4.65 35.40
N VAL A 208 16.31 5.87 34.86
CA VAL A 208 16.38 7.09 35.68
C VAL A 208 15.23 7.15 36.68
N ASP A 209 14.01 6.87 36.22
CA ASP A 209 12.80 6.85 37.05
C ASP A 209 12.82 5.75 38.14
N TYR A 210 13.50 4.62 37.87
CA TYR A 210 13.78 3.58 38.85
C TYR A 210 14.75 4.07 39.93
N TYR A 211 15.83 4.76 39.57
CA TYR A 211 16.82 5.24 40.54
C TYR A 211 16.32 6.42 41.38
N ARG A 212 15.45 7.28 40.83
CA ARG A 212 14.80 8.36 41.59
C ARG A 212 13.92 7.81 42.72
N GLU A 213 13.12 6.79 42.42
CA GLU A 213 12.06 6.33 43.34
C GLU A 213 12.34 4.97 44.01
N ILE A 214 13.38 4.24 43.59
CA ILE A 214 13.76 2.89 44.04
C ILE A 214 12.56 1.93 44.06
N LYS A 215 12.00 1.64 42.87
CA LYS A 215 10.75 0.87 42.70
C LYS A 215 10.96 -0.48 42.01
N PRO A 216 10.85 -1.64 42.70
CA PRO A 216 11.10 -2.97 42.14
C PRO A 216 10.32 -3.31 40.86
N GLU A 217 9.10 -2.80 40.73
CA GLU A 217 8.25 -2.94 39.55
C GLU A 217 8.86 -2.31 38.30
N LYS A 218 9.49 -1.14 38.43
CA LYS A 218 10.18 -0.46 37.31
C LYS A 218 11.41 -1.23 36.85
N LYS A 219 12.12 -1.89 37.79
CA LYS A 219 13.22 -2.80 37.46
C LYS A 219 12.76 -3.93 36.55
N LYS A 220 11.60 -4.54 36.82
CA LYS A 220 11.03 -5.58 35.95
C LYS A 220 10.69 -5.03 34.56
N GLU A 221 10.08 -3.85 34.47
CA GLU A 221 9.78 -3.20 33.19
C GLU A 221 11.04 -2.95 32.35
N ILE A 222 12.13 -2.47 32.96
CA ILE A 222 13.42 -2.23 32.27
C ILE A 222 13.97 -3.53 31.68
N PHE A 223 13.97 -4.63 32.44
CA PHE A 223 14.46 -5.91 31.93
C PHE A 223 13.61 -6.45 30.79
N LYS A 224 12.28 -6.34 30.88
CA LYS A 224 11.39 -6.74 29.78
C LYS A 224 11.64 -5.91 28.51
N LEU A 225 11.92 -4.61 28.63
CA LEU A 225 12.31 -3.76 27.49
C LEU A 225 13.63 -4.22 26.86
N ILE A 226 14.60 -4.65 27.67
CA ILE A 226 15.89 -5.18 27.20
C ILE A 226 15.72 -6.53 26.50
N GLU A 227 14.90 -7.43 27.02
CA GLU A 227 14.55 -8.70 26.36
C GLU A 227 14.02 -8.45 24.95
N VAL A 228 13.17 -7.43 24.80
CA VAL A 228 12.67 -7.00 23.51
C VAL A 228 13.74 -6.40 22.61
N LEU A 229 14.61 -5.55 23.13
CA LEU A 229 15.75 -5.04 22.36
C LEU A 229 16.66 -6.17 21.86
N CYS A 230 16.75 -7.29 22.56
CA CYS A 230 17.52 -8.46 22.11
C CYS A 230 16.97 -9.09 20.83
N ILE A 231 15.65 -9.00 20.58
CA ILE A 231 15.02 -9.48 19.34
C ILE A 231 15.53 -8.68 18.15
N PHE A 232 15.68 -7.37 18.32
CA PHE A 232 16.15 -6.47 17.27
C PHE A 232 17.68 -6.42 17.15
N LYS A 233 18.40 -6.60 18.26
CA LYS A 233 19.86 -6.48 18.33
C LYS A 233 20.43 -7.44 19.38
N PRO A 234 20.95 -8.60 18.97
CA PRO A 234 21.42 -9.66 19.88
C PRO A 234 22.50 -9.24 20.88
N ILE A 235 23.24 -8.16 20.60
CA ILE A 235 24.25 -7.60 21.51
C ILE A 235 23.68 -7.28 22.90
N PHE A 236 22.36 -7.07 23.01
CA PHE A 236 21.70 -6.81 24.28
C PHE A 236 21.53 -8.06 25.16
N GLN A 237 21.72 -9.27 24.62
CA GLN A 237 21.61 -10.52 25.40
C GLN A 237 22.61 -10.58 26.56
N LYS A 238 23.79 -9.94 26.41
CA LYS A 238 24.80 -9.87 27.48
C LYS A 238 24.28 -9.21 28.77
N TYR A 239 23.23 -8.40 28.68
CA TYR A 239 22.62 -7.71 29.83
C TYR A 239 21.56 -8.56 30.56
N LEU A 240 21.08 -9.66 29.95
CA LEU A 240 20.14 -10.59 30.60
C LEU A 240 20.84 -11.54 31.59
N GLY A 241 22.14 -11.77 31.41
CA GLY A 241 22.92 -12.78 32.14
C GLY A 241 23.59 -12.32 33.45
N GLY A 242 23.23 -11.16 34.01
CA GLY A 242 23.74 -10.72 35.32
C GLY A 242 24.45 -9.37 35.37
N GLY A 243 24.47 -8.60 34.28
CA GLY A 243 24.79 -7.18 34.34
C GLY A 243 23.72 -6.45 35.14
N GLY A 244 24.08 -5.82 36.27
CA GLY A 244 23.12 -4.98 37.01
C GLY A 244 22.55 -3.86 36.13
N ILE A 245 21.39 -3.30 36.47
CA ILE A 245 20.85 -2.09 35.81
C ILE A 245 21.93 -0.99 35.69
N ILE A 246 22.87 -0.96 36.62
CA ILE A 246 24.06 -0.09 36.62
C ILE A 246 24.89 -0.24 35.33
N GLN A 247 25.13 -1.46 34.86
CA GLN A 247 25.95 -1.71 33.67
C GLN A 247 25.20 -1.37 32.38
N ILE A 248 23.89 -1.59 32.39
CA ILE A 248 22.95 -1.08 31.38
C ILE A 248 23.04 0.46 31.33
N MET A 249 22.99 1.13 32.48
CA MET A 249 23.11 2.59 32.56
C MET A 249 24.46 3.08 32.00
N ASN A 250 25.57 2.50 32.45
CA ASN A 250 26.90 2.87 31.97
C ASN A 250 27.02 2.70 30.45
N ASP A 251 26.60 1.56 29.91
CA ASP A 251 26.75 1.24 28.49
C ASP A 251 25.80 2.07 27.59
N TYR A 252 24.60 2.45 28.08
CA TYR A 252 23.63 3.22 27.28
C TYR A 252 23.73 4.74 27.42
N PHE A 253 24.09 5.24 28.60
CA PHE A 253 24.18 6.67 28.88
C PHE A 253 25.62 7.18 28.81
N GLY A 254 26.62 6.31 28.91
CA GLY A 254 28.01 6.73 29.07
C GLY A 254 28.26 7.43 30.42
N ILE A 255 27.41 7.20 31.41
CA ILE A 255 27.45 7.84 32.74
C ILE A 255 27.66 6.76 33.78
N SER A 256 28.62 6.96 34.71
CA SER A 256 28.87 6.02 35.81
C SER A 256 27.71 6.00 36.83
N GLN A 257 27.65 4.98 37.69
CA GLN A 257 26.64 4.93 38.76
C GLN A 257 26.75 6.12 39.74
N GLU A 258 27.97 6.55 40.02
CA GLU A 258 28.27 7.63 40.96
C GLU A 258 27.88 8.98 40.36
N ASP A 259 28.21 9.18 39.09
CA ASP A 259 27.80 10.37 38.33
C ASP A 259 26.27 10.42 38.21
N LEU A 260 25.62 9.30 37.88
CA LEU A 260 24.17 9.22 37.83
C LEU A 260 23.54 9.61 39.17
N LYS A 261 24.03 9.07 40.30
CA LYS A 261 23.53 9.45 41.63
C LYS A 261 23.76 10.93 41.94
N SER A 262 24.85 11.52 41.45
CA SER A 262 25.14 12.94 41.59
C SER A 262 24.16 13.79 40.78
N HIS A 263 23.98 13.48 39.49
CA HIS A 263 23.05 14.15 38.59
C HIS A 263 21.58 13.98 38.97
N LEU A 264 21.22 12.88 39.63
CA LEU A 264 19.87 12.67 40.17
C LEU A 264 19.59 13.53 41.40
N LYS A 265 20.62 13.84 42.21
CA LYS A 265 20.49 14.69 43.40
C LYS A 265 20.41 16.17 43.06
N SER A 266 21.08 16.59 41.99
CA SER A 266 21.00 17.97 41.48
C SER A 266 19.80 18.21 40.56
N ASP A 267 19.01 17.18 40.26
CA ASP A 267 17.92 17.19 39.29
C ASP A 267 18.33 17.59 37.86
N ASP A 268 19.63 17.60 37.57
CA ASP A 268 20.21 17.94 36.27
C ASP A 268 19.99 16.85 35.22
N THR A 269 19.50 15.68 35.64
CA THR A 269 19.19 14.59 34.70
C THR A 269 17.86 14.86 34.01
N ILE A 270 17.88 15.67 32.95
CA ILE A 270 16.76 15.82 32.03
C ILE A 270 16.82 14.63 31.07
N VAL A 271 15.96 13.63 31.29
CA VAL A 271 15.70 12.60 30.28
C VAL A 271 14.39 12.96 29.61
N ASP A 272 14.49 13.41 28.36
CA ASP A 272 13.33 13.61 27.52
C ASP A 272 12.58 12.29 27.32
N ILE A 273 11.26 12.36 27.34
CA ILE A 273 10.42 11.21 27.02
C ILE A 273 10.69 10.83 25.54
N PRO A 274 10.91 9.54 25.22
CA PRO A 274 11.16 9.07 23.86
C PRO A 274 10.20 9.67 22.85
N ARG A 275 10.73 10.23 21.76
CA ARG A 275 9.91 10.66 20.62
C ARG A 275 9.72 9.50 19.67
N LYS A 276 8.46 9.16 19.38
CA LYS A 276 8.12 8.17 18.36
C LYS A 276 8.32 8.79 16.97
N SER A 277 8.76 7.99 16.00
CA SER A 277 8.73 8.43 14.61
C SER A 277 7.28 8.57 14.14
N ILE A 278 7.07 9.41 13.13
CA ILE A 278 5.76 9.58 12.48
C ILE A 278 5.17 8.23 12.06
N LEU A 279 6.00 7.31 11.56
CA LEU A 279 5.57 5.97 11.17
C LEU A 279 5.07 5.13 12.35
N ILE A 280 5.71 5.24 13.52
CA ILE A 280 5.24 4.49 14.71
C ILE A 280 3.87 5.01 15.15
N ILE A 281 3.70 6.33 15.17
CA ILE A 281 2.43 6.96 15.52
C ILE A 281 1.33 6.51 14.57
N ALA A 282 1.63 6.47 13.25
CA ALA A 282 0.72 5.93 12.25
C ALA A 282 0.36 4.46 12.50
N GLY A 283 1.34 3.61 12.84
CA GLY A 283 1.14 2.19 13.15
C GLY A 283 0.27 1.98 14.39
N ASP A 284 0.55 2.69 15.48
CA ASP A 284 -0.25 2.60 16.71
C ASP A 284 -1.68 3.12 16.49
N PHE A 285 -1.87 4.16 15.68
CA PHE A 285 -3.19 4.61 15.27
C PHE A 285 -3.94 3.53 14.47
N CYS A 286 -3.27 2.85 13.53
CA CYS A 286 -3.87 1.70 12.82
C CYS A 286 -4.27 0.59 13.78
N LEU A 287 -3.48 0.28 14.80
CA LEU A 287 -3.86 -0.71 15.82
C LEU A 287 -5.14 -0.31 16.54
N LYS A 288 -5.31 0.98 16.86
CA LYS A 288 -6.57 1.48 17.46
C LYS A 288 -7.75 1.30 16.55
N VAL A 289 -7.60 1.68 15.28
CA VAL A 289 -8.64 1.48 14.27
C VAL A 289 -8.99 -0.01 14.15
N GLN A 290 -8.01 -0.91 14.22
CA GLN A 290 -8.26 -2.35 14.20
C GLN A 290 -9.13 -2.80 15.38
N LYS A 291 -8.80 -2.36 16.60
CA LYS A 291 -9.58 -2.67 17.81
C LYS A 291 -11.00 -2.13 17.70
N PHE A 292 -11.14 -0.87 17.33
CA PHE A 292 -12.44 -0.23 17.12
C PHE A 292 -13.30 -0.99 16.10
N LYS A 293 -12.72 -1.45 14.99
CA LYS A 293 -13.44 -2.24 13.98
C LYS A 293 -13.86 -3.63 14.49
N LEU A 294 -13.09 -4.24 15.38
CA LEU A 294 -13.46 -5.51 16.01
C LEU A 294 -14.65 -5.32 16.95
N GLU A 295 -14.74 -4.17 17.61
CA GLU A 295 -15.85 -3.79 18.50
C GLU A 295 -17.10 -3.34 17.71
N HIS A 296 -16.89 -2.76 16.52
CA HIS A 296 -17.93 -2.23 15.63
C HIS A 296 -17.86 -2.84 14.21
N PRO A 297 -18.09 -4.15 14.05
CA PRO A 297 -17.96 -4.83 12.77
C PRO A 297 -19.00 -4.38 11.71
N GLU A 298 -20.10 -3.76 12.15
CA GLU A 298 -21.16 -3.21 11.30
C GLU A 298 -20.72 -1.97 10.51
N LEU A 299 -19.63 -1.32 10.90
CA LEU A 299 -19.15 -0.11 10.26
C LEU A 299 -18.32 -0.43 9.01
N GLU A 300 -18.86 -0.07 7.85
CA GLU A 300 -18.12 -0.15 6.58
C GLU A 300 -16.96 0.87 6.51
N GLN A 301 -17.13 2.04 7.13
CA GLN A 301 -16.17 3.15 7.14
C GLN A 301 -16.01 3.72 8.56
N ILE A 302 -14.79 4.15 8.90
CA ILE A 302 -14.46 4.66 10.25
C ILE A 302 -14.13 6.15 10.14
N LEU A 303 -14.83 7.00 10.88
CA LEU A 303 -14.45 8.41 11.00
C LEU A 303 -13.24 8.54 11.91
N ILE A 304 -12.21 9.28 11.47
CA ILE A 304 -10.96 9.44 12.25
C ILE A 304 -11.25 9.97 13.65
N ARG A 305 -12.20 10.91 13.79
CA ARG A 305 -12.58 11.49 15.08
C ARG A 305 -13.01 10.45 16.12
N ASN A 306 -13.62 9.34 15.70
CA ASN A 306 -14.14 8.32 16.59
C ASN A 306 -13.01 7.55 17.28
N VAL A 307 -11.84 7.47 16.64
CA VAL A 307 -10.69 6.71 17.14
C VAL A 307 -9.59 7.64 17.68
N HIS A 308 -9.51 8.88 17.17
CA HIS A 308 -8.49 9.85 17.57
C HIS A 308 -8.55 10.19 19.07
N GLY A 309 -9.74 10.44 19.64
CA GLY A 309 -9.86 10.81 21.05
C GLY A 309 -9.36 9.72 22.00
N GLU A 310 -9.66 8.45 21.70
CA GLU A 310 -9.17 7.30 22.46
C GLU A 310 -7.66 7.13 22.29
N PHE A 311 -7.16 7.27 21.07
CA PHE A 311 -5.73 7.22 20.79
C PHE A 311 -4.94 8.29 21.57
N ASP A 312 -5.40 9.54 21.56
CA ASP A 312 -4.77 10.63 22.32
C ASP A 312 -4.85 10.38 23.84
N THR A 313 -5.96 9.83 24.33
CA THR A 313 -6.11 9.47 25.75
C THR A 313 -5.13 8.36 26.15
N GLU A 314 -4.92 7.37 25.28
CA GLU A 314 -3.98 6.28 25.53
C GLU A 314 -2.54 6.76 25.51
N ILE A 315 -2.21 7.62 24.55
CA ILE A 315 -0.93 8.33 24.49
C ILE A 315 -0.67 9.04 25.83
N ARG A 316 -1.64 9.82 26.31
CA ARG A 316 -1.46 10.61 27.55
C ARG A 316 -1.44 9.77 28.82
N SER A 317 -2.15 8.64 28.85
CA SER A 317 -2.28 7.78 30.04
C SER A 317 -1.16 6.74 30.17
N HIS A 318 -0.57 6.29 29.06
CA HIS A 318 0.59 5.42 29.07
C HIS A 318 1.87 6.27 29.09
N LYS A 319 2.65 6.21 30.18
CA LYS A 319 3.99 6.85 30.33
C LYS A 319 5.04 6.39 29.29
N ILE A 320 4.62 5.71 28.24
CA ILE A 320 5.38 5.26 27.08
C ILE A 320 5.42 6.38 26.02
N PHE A 321 4.49 7.33 26.07
CA PHE A 321 4.45 8.46 25.15
C PHE A 321 4.76 9.79 25.86
N PRO A 322 5.25 10.80 25.12
CA PRO A 322 5.30 12.16 25.64
C PRO A 322 3.88 12.60 25.99
N GLN A 323 3.66 13.08 27.23
CA GLN A 323 2.37 13.66 27.63
C GLN A 323 1.98 14.88 26.78
N ASN A 324 2.93 15.40 26.00
CA ASN A 324 2.83 16.62 25.21
C ASN A 324 2.97 16.30 23.71
N MET A 325 2.41 15.18 23.21
CA MET A 325 2.40 14.91 21.77
C MET A 325 1.78 16.09 21.03
N SER A 326 2.51 16.63 20.06
CA SER A 326 2.06 17.79 19.30
C SER A 326 1.14 17.34 18.18
N PHE A 327 -0.11 17.80 18.22
CA PHE A 327 -1.08 17.57 17.15
C PHE A 327 -0.51 17.97 15.78
N ASP A 328 0.05 19.17 15.66
CA ASP A 328 0.57 19.68 14.38
C ASP A 328 1.88 19.04 13.94
N ARG A 329 2.76 18.70 14.88
CA ARG A 329 4.13 18.23 14.54
C ARG A 329 4.25 16.70 14.46
N GLU A 330 3.30 15.97 15.03
CA GLU A 330 3.39 14.51 15.14
C GLU A 330 2.14 13.82 14.58
N PHE A 331 0.94 14.25 15.00
CA PHE A 331 -0.30 13.59 14.58
C PHE A 331 -0.70 13.90 13.13
N LEU A 332 -0.74 15.19 12.72
CA LEU A 332 -1.04 15.55 11.33
C LEU A 332 -0.06 14.93 10.32
N PRO A 333 1.26 14.91 10.57
CA PRO A 333 2.19 14.18 9.72
C PRO A 333 1.93 12.67 9.69
N ALA A 334 1.52 12.04 10.80
CA ALA A 334 1.17 10.62 10.81
C ALA A 334 -0.08 10.33 9.96
N LEU A 335 -1.09 11.20 10.02
CA LEU A 335 -2.25 11.12 9.12
C LEU A 335 -1.85 11.35 7.66
N ALA A 336 -0.90 12.24 7.39
CA ALA A 336 -0.38 12.42 6.03
C ALA A 336 0.32 11.15 5.50
N GLU A 337 1.11 10.47 6.35
CA GLU A 337 1.71 9.18 5.99
C GLU A 337 0.66 8.08 5.78
N LEU A 338 -0.35 8.00 6.64
CA LEU A 338 -1.47 7.06 6.46
C LEU A 338 -2.26 7.32 5.19
N ARG A 339 -2.43 8.60 4.81
CA ARG A 339 -3.01 9.00 3.53
C ARG A 339 -2.14 8.56 2.36
N LYS A 340 -0.83 8.79 2.41
CA LYS A 340 0.12 8.26 1.40
C LYS A 340 0.03 6.73 1.29
N CYS A 341 -0.21 6.05 2.42
CA CYS A 341 -0.38 4.61 2.49
C CYS A 341 -1.76 4.09 2.04
N GLY A 342 -2.69 4.99 1.66
CA GLY A 342 -4.02 4.64 1.17
C GLY A 342 -5.05 4.30 2.25
N PHE A 343 -4.71 4.49 3.53
CA PHE A 343 -5.60 4.21 4.67
C PHE A 343 -6.59 5.34 4.97
N ILE A 344 -6.35 6.54 4.46
CA ILE A 344 -7.21 7.71 4.70
C ILE A 344 -7.73 8.23 3.36
N ARG A 345 -9.04 8.51 3.30
CA ARG A 345 -9.70 9.15 2.15
C ARG A 345 -10.59 10.32 2.61
N GLY A 346 -10.94 11.18 1.66
CA GLY A 346 -11.77 12.37 1.90
C GLY A 346 -10.95 13.63 2.19
N GLU A 347 -11.57 14.62 2.83
CA GLU A 347 -10.96 15.92 3.12
C GLU A 347 -9.77 15.81 4.08
N LEU A 348 -8.87 16.79 4.05
CA LEU A 348 -7.78 16.88 5.01
C LEU A 348 -8.34 17.00 6.42
N TYR A 349 -7.80 16.21 7.35
CA TYR A 349 -8.20 16.28 8.74
C TYR A 349 -7.64 17.57 9.35
N GLN A 350 -8.51 18.55 9.61
CA GLN A 350 -8.12 19.81 10.26
C GLN A 350 -8.41 19.75 11.76
N ASP A 351 -9.54 19.14 12.14
CA ASP A 351 -9.96 18.97 13.53
C ASP A 351 -10.92 17.77 13.70
N GLN A 352 -11.42 17.57 14.92
CA GLN A 352 -12.34 16.49 15.27
C GLN A 352 -13.72 16.59 14.61
N ASN A 353 -14.09 17.74 14.03
CA ASN A 353 -15.34 17.93 13.33
C ASN A 353 -15.24 17.59 11.83
N CYS A 354 -14.03 17.45 11.29
CA CYS A 354 -13.83 17.04 9.90
C CYS A 354 -14.33 15.62 9.62
N ASP A 355 -14.99 15.46 8.47
CA ASP A 355 -15.55 14.18 8.03
C ASP A 355 -14.52 13.32 7.27
N THR A 356 -13.28 13.29 7.79
CA THR A 356 -12.19 12.49 7.23
C THR A 356 -12.35 11.03 7.61
N LYS A 357 -12.22 10.15 6.61
CA LYS A 357 -12.52 8.73 6.74
C LYS A 357 -11.25 7.88 6.70
N PHE A 358 -11.20 6.90 7.57
CA PHE A 358 -10.26 5.79 7.52
C PHE A 358 -10.91 4.61 6.77
N ILE A 359 -10.17 4.08 5.80
CA ILE A 359 -10.58 2.97 4.95
C ILE A 359 -9.48 1.91 4.99
N ILE A 360 -9.87 0.65 5.10
CA ILE A 360 -8.93 -0.48 5.06
C ILE A 360 -8.98 -1.07 3.64
N PRO A 361 -8.00 -0.78 2.77
CA PRO A 361 -8.00 -1.29 1.40
C PRO A 361 -7.75 -2.80 1.36
N SER A 362 -6.95 -3.33 2.30
CA SER A 362 -6.67 -4.75 2.44
C SER A 362 -6.38 -5.09 3.90
N GLN A 363 -7.05 -6.13 4.41
CA GLN A 363 -6.84 -6.61 5.79
C GLN A 363 -5.42 -7.16 6.01
N VAL A 364 -4.86 -7.84 5.01
CA VAL A 364 -3.50 -8.37 5.07
C VAL A 364 -2.48 -7.24 5.15
N TYR A 365 -2.65 -6.23 4.30
CA TYR A 365 -1.77 -5.06 4.31
C TYR A 365 -1.88 -4.27 5.62
N PHE A 366 -3.11 -4.02 6.07
CA PHE A 366 -3.37 -3.31 7.31
C PHE A 366 -2.74 -4.00 8.52
N LYS A 367 -2.93 -5.32 8.63
CA LYS A 367 -2.29 -6.13 9.67
C LYS A 367 -0.76 -6.04 9.59
N ARG A 368 -0.18 -6.14 8.39
CA ARG A 368 1.27 -6.08 8.20
C ARG A 368 1.85 -4.70 8.54
N PHE A 369 1.14 -3.63 8.21
CA PHE A 369 1.52 -2.27 8.58
C PHE A 369 1.57 -2.12 10.11
N ILE A 370 0.55 -2.62 10.82
CA ILE A 370 0.52 -2.66 12.29
C ILE A 370 1.72 -3.47 12.83
N GLU A 371 2.00 -4.65 12.30
CA GLU A 371 3.13 -5.49 12.75
C GLU A 371 4.50 -4.81 12.62
N LEU A 372 4.69 -4.02 11.57
CA LEU A 372 5.95 -3.33 11.31
C LEU A 372 6.09 -2.04 12.10
N TYR A 373 5.01 -1.28 12.23
CA TYR A 373 5.08 0.09 12.71
C TYR A 373 4.46 0.34 14.07
N SER A 374 3.55 -0.51 14.55
CA SER A 374 2.98 -0.33 15.87
C SER A 374 3.92 -0.87 16.94
N LEU A 375 4.43 0.03 17.78
CA LEU A 375 5.19 -0.34 18.95
C LEU A 375 4.25 -1.00 19.99
N ASP A 376 3.00 -0.53 20.09
CA ASP A 376 2.02 -1.07 21.03
C ASP A 376 1.56 -2.48 20.67
N TYR A 377 1.37 -2.76 19.38
CA TYR A 377 1.07 -4.12 18.91
C TYR A 377 2.21 -5.06 19.27
N TYR A 378 3.45 -4.62 19.05
CA TYR A 378 4.62 -5.38 19.39
C TYR A 378 4.69 -5.66 20.91
N PHE A 379 4.43 -4.64 21.74
CA PHE A 379 4.31 -4.82 23.19
C PHE A 379 3.24 -5.87 23.55
N GLN A 380 2.06 -5.80 22.94
CA GLN A 380 0.98 -6.77 23.18
C GLN A 380 1.34 -8.20 22.75
N GLN A 381 2.13 -8.38 21.68
CA GLN A 381 2.52 -9.73 21.26
C GLN A 381 3.61 -10.34 22.16
N HIS A 382 4.48 -9.50 22.73
CA HIS A 382 5.70 -9.99 23.40
C HIS A 382 5.72 -9.82 24.93
N PHE A 383 4.87 -8.96 25.50
CA PHE A 383 4.81 -8.72 26.94
C PHE A 383 3.57 -9.30 27.62
N THR A 384 2.55 -9.70 26.83
CA THR A 384 1.37 -10.37 27.37
C THR A 384 1.58 -11.89 27.36
N LEU A 385 2.27 -12.37 28.40
CA LEU A 385 2.09 -13.71 28.99
C LEU A 385 2.76 -13.71 30.38
N SER A 386 2.05 -13.19 31.38
CA SER A 386 1.92 -13.68 32.77
C SER A 386 1.26 -12.61 33.62
#